data_AF-A0A955T9M1-F1
#
_entry.id   AF-A0A955T9M1-F1
#
_cell.length_a   1.000
_cell.length_b   1.000
_cell.length_c   1.000
_cell.angle_alpha   90.00
_cell.angle_beta   90.00
_cell.angle_gamma   90.00
#
_symmetry.space_group_name_H-M   'P 1'
#
loop_
_entity.id
_entity.type
_entity.pdbx_description
1 polymer ?
#
loop_
_entity_poly.entity_id
_entity_poly.type
_entity_poly.pdbx_seq_one_letter_code
_entity_poly.pdbx_strand_id
1 'polypeptide(L)' 'MPHELIDRLVGDLPILTDGAWGTQLQALGLATGEGSDPWNLSHPEKVEAVARSYVEAGSRIILTNTFQASRFPLERQ' A
#
# COMPACT_ATOMS: atom_id res chain seq x y z
N MET A 1 -2.73 -21.06 -16.50
CA MET A 1 -2.65 -19.85 -17.36
C MET A 1 -2.54 -18.66 -16.44
N PRO A 2 -1.53 -17.79 -16.60
CA PRO A 2 -1.52 -16.53 -15.88
C PRO A 2 -2.73 -15.68 -16.29
N HIS A 3 -3.12 -14.75 -15.41
CA HIS A 3 -4.27 -13.88 -15.64
C HIS A 3 -3.89 -12.79 -16.65
N GLU A 4 -4.69 -12.58 -17.69
CA GLU A 4 -4.38 -11.66 -18.81
C GLU A 4 -3.99 -10.24 -18.36
N LEU A 5 -4.69 -9.71 -17.34
CA LEU A 5 -4.34 -8.41 -16.75
C LEU A 5 -2.92 -8.40 -16.17
N ILE A 6 -2.53 -9.47 -15.48
CA ILE A 6 -1.20 -9.56 -14.88
C ILE A 6 -0.17 -9.63 -16.01
N ASP A 7 -0.35 -10.49 -17.01
CA ASP A 7 0.57 -10.58 -18.15
C ASP A 7 0.79 -9.22 -18.83
N ARG A 8 -0.30 -8.46 -19.07
CA ARG A 8 -0.23 -7.11 -19.61
C ARG A 8 0.50 -6.13 -18.68
N LEU A 9 0.30 -6.27 -17.37
CA LEU A 9 0.92 -5.38 -16.40
C LEU A 9 2.42 -5.65 -16.28
N VAL A 10 2.86 -6.92 -16.21
CA VAL A 10 4.26 -7.32 -16.00
C VAL A 10 5.13 -7.26 -17.26
N GLY A 11 4.56 -7.46 -18.45
CA GLY A 11 5.28 -7.33 -19.73
C GLY A 11 6.60 -8.14 -19.79
N ASP A 12 7.51 -7.71 -20.67
CA ASP A 12 8.80 -8.40 -20.91
C ASP A 12 9.98 -7.85 -20.08
N LEU A 13 9.76 -6.77 -19.32
CA LEU A 13 10.81 -6.07 -18.56
C LEU A 13 10.49 -6.05 -17.06
N PRO A 14 11.51 -5.97 -16.19
CA PRO A 14 11.28 -5.81 -14.75
C PRO A 14 10.41 -4.60 -14.44
N ILE A 15 9.53 -4.76 -13.45
CA ILE A 15 8.61 -3.71 -13.00
C ILE A 15 8.94 -3.28 -11.58
N LEU A 16 8.90 -1.96 -11.39
CA LEU A 16 9.02 -1.34 -10.09
C LEU A 16 7.66 -1.31 -9.39
N THR A 17 7.56 -1.96 -8.23
CA THR A 17 6.44 -1.84 -7.30
C THR A 17 6.66 -0.64 -6.37
N ASP A 18 5.72 -0.41 -5.45
CA ASP A 18 5.89 0.52 -4.35
C ASP A 18 6.88 0.03 -3.28
N GLY A 19 7.09 0.88 -2.28
CA GLY A 19 7.89 0.59 -1.09
C GLY A 19 7.05 0.34 0.15
N ALA A 20 7.67 0.51 1.33
CA ALA A 20 7.03 0.26 2.61
C ALA A 20 6.00 1.34 3.00
N TRP A 21 4.72 0.95 3.07
CA TRP A 21 3.62 1.80 3.55
C TRP A 21 3.78 2.26 4.99
N GLY A 22 4.11 1.36 5.91
CA GLY A 22 4.18 1.67 7.34
C GLY A 22 5.19 2.76 7.69
N THR A 23 6.35 2.79 7.04
CA THR A 23 7.37 3.83 7.29
C THR A 23 6.94 5.19 6.75
N GLN A 24 6.28 5.23 5.58
CA GLN A 24 5.75 6.47 5.02
C GLN A 24 4.59 7.02 5.87
N LEU A 25 3.69 6.16 6.36
CA LEU A 25 2.61 6.59 7.24
C LEU A 25 3.13 7.03 8.62
N GLN A 26 4.19 6.41 9.14
CA GLN A 26 4.87 6.88 10.36
C GLN A 26 5.45 8.29 10.19
N ALA A 27 6.04 8.60 9.03
CA ALA A 27 6.49 9.95 8.71
C ALA A 27 5.34 10.98 8.67
N LEU A 28 4.10 10.52 8.45
CA LEU A 28 2.87 11.32 8.47
C LEU A 28 2.11 11.27 9.82
N GLY A 29 2.74 10.69 10.84
CA GLY A 29 2.27 10.70 12.23
C GLY A 29 1.64 9.40 12.73
N LEU A 30 1.72 8.28 12.00
CA LEU A 30 1.27 6.97 12.49
C LEU A 30 2.18 6.54 13.65
N ALA A 31 1.61 6.13 14.78
CA ALA A 31 2.42 5.69 15.91
C ALA A 31 3.10 4.34 15.62
N THR A 32 4.29 4.14 16.18
CA THR A 32 4.98 2.84 16.09
C THR A 32 4.14 1.76 16.75
N GLY A 33 3.82 0.70 16.01
CA GLY A 33 2.99 -0.41 16.49
C GLY A 33 1.49 -0.22 16.24
N GLU A 34 1.05 0.95 15.78
CA GLU A 34 -0.33 1.18 15.35
C GLU A 34 -0.60 0.52 13.98
N GLY A 35 -1.81 -0.02 13.80
CA GLY A 35 -2.26 -0.53 12.51
C GLY A 35 -2.44 0.60 11.50
N SER A 36 -1.93 0.43 10.28
CA SER A 36 -2.07 1.43 9.21
C SER A 36 -3.39 1.33 8.45
N ASP A 37 -4.02 0.15 8.45
CA ASP A 37 -5.24 -0.13 7.71
C ASP A 37 -6.46 0.71 8.17
N PRO A 38 -6.66 1.02 9.47
CA PRO A 38 -7.72 1.92 9.92
C PRO A 38 -7.65 3.33 9.31
N TRP A 39 -6.46 3.80 8.93
CA TRP A 39 -6.30 5.10 8.29
C TRP A 39 -6.93 5.18 6.90
N ASN A 40 -7.26 4.05 6.27
CA ASN A 40 -8.09 4.06 5.07
C ASN A 40 -9.44 4.78 5.27
N LEU A 41 -9.95 4.77 6.50
CA LEU A 41 -11.22 5.40 6.87
C LEU A 41 -11.00 6.72 7.62
N SER A 42 -10.05 6.77 8.55
CA SER A 42 -9.87 7.93 9.42
C SER A 42 -8.98 9.03 8.83
N HIS A 43 -8.06 8.69 7.91
CA HIS A 43 -7.11 9.61 7.27
C HIS A 43 -6.87 9.24 5.79
N PRO A 44 -7.93 9.08 4.97
CA PRO A 44 -7.83 8.61 3.59
C PRO A 44 -6.90 9.48 2.73
N GLU A 45 -6.83 10.79 3.00
CA GLU A 45 -5.94 11.72 2.33
C GLU A 45 -4.45 11.43 2.56
N LYS A 46 -4.08 10.95 3.76
CA LYS A 46 -2.69 10.55 4.06
C LYS A 46 -2.33 9.24 3.36
N VAL A 47 -3.26 8.29 3.34
CA VAL A 47 -3.10 7.01 2.61
C VAL A 47 -2.91 7.28 1.11
N GLU A 48 -3.74 8.16 0.55
CA GLU A 48 -3.65 8.56 -0.85
C GLU A 48 -2.33 9.28 -1.17
N ALA A 49 -1.86 10.16 -0.28
CA ALA A 49 -0.57 10.84 -0.43
C ALA A 49 0.61 9.85 -0.48
N VAL A 50 0.59 8.78 0.32
CA VAL A 50 1.63 7.72 0.26
C VAL A 50 1.60 6.98 -1.07
N ALA A 51 0.42 6.51 -1.51
CA ALA A 51 0.29 5.87 -2.83
C ALA A 51 0.77 6.78 -3.97
N ARG A 52 0.36 8.05 -3.95
CA ARG A 52 0.76 9.07 -4.92
C ARG A 52 2.27 9.25 -4.94
N SER A 53 2.93 9.32 -3.78
CA SER A 53 4.39 9.47 -3.70
C SER A 53 5.15 8.33 -4.39
N TYR A 54 4.63 7.10 -4.32
CA TYR A 54 5.22 5.96 -5.02
C TYR A 54 4.99 6.04 -6.53
N VAL A 55 3.80 6.44 -6.97
CA VAL A 55 3.52 6.67 -8.40
C VAL A 55 4.45 7.75 -8.95
N GLU A 56 4.62 8.86 -8.25
CA GLU A 56 5.51 9.95 -8.63
C GLU A 56 6.99 9.53 -8.64
N ALA A 57 7.38 8.57 -7.79
CA ALA A 57 8.72 7.97 -7.79
C ALA A 57 8.94 6.91 -8.89
N GLY A 58 7.90 6.57 -9.68
CA GLY A 58 7.97 5.66 -10.82
C GLY A 58 7.44 4.25 -10.56
N SER A 59 6.82 3.99 -9.40
CA SER A 59 6.15 2.71 -9.16
C SER A 59 4.97 2.52 -10.12
N ARG A 60 4.91 1.35 -10.75
CA ARG A 60 3.84 0.98 -11.68
C ARG A 60 2.77 0.08 -11.08
N ILE A 61 3.07 -0.50 -9.92
CA ILE A 61 2.15 -1.30 -9.12
C ILE A 61 2.17 -0.73 -7.72
N ILE A 62 0.98 -0.43 -7.20
CA ILE A 62 0.76 0.02 -5.83
C ILE A 62 0.01 -1.08 -5.09
N LEU A 63 0.51 -1.46 -3.92
CA LEU A 63 -0.19 -2.34 -3.00
C LEU A 63 -1.22 -1.53 -2.22
N THR A 64 -2.37 -2.14 -1.92
CA THR A 64 -3.36 -1.50 -1.06
C THR A 64 -2.87 -1.47 0.39
N ASN A 65 -3.25 -0.43 1.13
CA ASN A 65 -2.99 -0.32 2.58
C ASN A 65 -3.89 -1.27 3.38
N THR A 66 -3.75 -2.58 3.15
CA THR A 66 -4.63 -3.62 3.68
C THR A 66 -3.85 -4.84 4.17
N PHE A 67 -2.60 -4.65 4.58
CA PHE A 67 -1.73 -5.75 4.99
C PHE A 67 -2.31 -6.53 6.19
N GLN A 68 -2.93 -5.84 7.16
CA GLN A 68 -3.59 -6.45 8.32
C GLN A 68 -5.12 -6.35 8.26
N ALA A 69 -5.69 -5.88 7.15
CA ALA A 69 -7.13 -5.72 6.96
C ALA A 69 -7.89 -7.04 6.70
N SER A 70 -7.60 -8.07 7.50
CA SER A 70 -8.37 -9.31 7.55
C SER A 70 -8.97 -9.51 8.95
N ARG A 71 -9.95 -10.40 9.06
CA ARG A 71 -10.70 -10.60 10.31
C ARG A 71 -9.81 -10.86 11.52
N PHE A 72 -8.84 -11.78 11.41
CA PHE A 72 -8.04 -12.21 12.57
C PHE A 72 -7.08 -11.14 13.10
N PRO A 73 -6.31 -10.40 12.28
CA PRO A 73 -5.50 -9.29 12.78
C PRO A 73 -6.35 -8.13 13.31
N LEU A 74 -7.48 -7.81 12.68
CA LEU A 74 -8.38 -6.75 13.15
C LEU A 74 -9.01 -7.05 14.52
N GLU A 75 -9.30 -8.31 14.82
CA GLU A 75 -9.78 -8.74 16.16
C GLU A 75 -8.73 -8.54 17.28
N ARG A 76 -7.46 -8.22 16.94
CA ARG A 76 -6.34 -8.04 17.88
C ARG A 76 -5.84 -6.60 18.00
N GLN A 77 -6.46 -5.66 17.28
CA GLN A 77 -6.11 -4.24 17.33
C GLN A 77 -6.76 -3.53 18.52
#